data_AF-A0AAV0I9I8-F1
#
_entry.id   AF-A0AAV0I9I8-F1
#
_cell.length_a   1.000
_cell.length_b   1.000
_cell.length_c   1.000
_cell.angle_alpha   90.00
_cell.angle_beta   90.00
_cell.angle_gamma   90.00
#
_symmetry.space_group_name_H-M   'P 1'
#
loop_
_entity.id
_entity.type
_entity.pdbx_description
1 polymer ?
#
loop_
_entity_poly.entity_id
_entity_poly.type
_entity_poly.pdbx_seq_one_letter_code
_entity_poly.pdbx_strand_id
1 'polypeptide(L)'
;MINHVKRKYPDLDVVAGGDVVTANQARILIAAGADGLRVGARRCQASAVYKVAAVAAQSGIPVMADGVDISKPGHVAKALLLGASSVLIKSRATGGADHEADDQVVENQEELMLDAMEVVKRSLRWLGASSLESAHQRLHSQDLRLELVTLDTQRKEELMRLKASAF
;
A
#
# COMPACT_ATOMS: atom_id res chain seq x y z
N MET A 1 23.34 8.88 -0.50
CA MET A 1 22.55 10.06 -0.89
C MET A 1 21.77 10.66 0.28
N ILE A 2 20.93 9.89 1.01
CA ILE A 2 20.09 10.41 2.12
C ILE A 2 20.91 11.19 3.16
N ASN A 3 21.97 10.58 3.71
CA ASN A 3 22.91 11.24 4.61
C ASN A 3 23.48 12.56 4.07
N HIS A 4 23.69 12.68 2.75
CA HIS A 4 24.19 13.91 2.14
C HIS A 4 23.09 14.98 2.10
N VAL A 5 21.87 14.60 1.72
CA VAL A 5 20.70 15.50 1.70
C VAL A 5 20.40 16.02 3.10
N LYS A 6 20.27 15.14 4.11
CA LYS A 6 19.95 15.57 5.48
C LYS A 6 21.05 16.44 6.12
N ARG A 7 22.32 16.31 5.68
CA ARG A 7 23.39 17.24 6.11
C ARG A 7 23.29 18.61 5.44
N LYS A 8 22.90 18.66 4.17
CA LYS A 8 22.85 19.91 3.39
C LYS A 8 21.53 20.67 3.61
N TYR A 9 20.45 19.95 3.83
CA TYR A 9 19.09 20.43 4.00
C TYR A 9 18.45 19.67 5.19
N PRO A 10 18.76 20.07 6.45
CA PRO A 10 18.31 19.34 7.63
C PRO A 10 16.79 19.34 7.80
N ASP A 11 16.13 20.43 7.42
CA ASP A 11 14.67 20.61 7.55
C ASP A 11 13.88 19.98 6.38
N LEU A 12 14.56 19.38 5.41
CA LEU A 12 13.90 18.72 4.29
C LEU A 12 13.56 17.27 4.67
N ASP A 13 12.28 16.93 4.58
CA ASP A 13 11.80 15.56 4.75
C ASP A 13 12.18 14.70 3.53
N VAL A 14 12.74 13.53 3.80
CA VAL A 14 13.19 12.59 2.77
C VAL A 14 12.39 11.29 2.88
N VAL A 15 11.50 11.08 1.91
CA VAL A 15 10.85 9.78 1.69
C VAL A 15 11.79 8.90 0.86
N ALA A 16 12.41 7.92 1.49
CA ALA A 16 13.31 6.99 0.83
C ALA A 16 12.57 5.75 0.32
N GLY A 17 12.88 5.31 -0.91
CA GLY A 17 12.41 4.02 -1.42
C GLY A 17 11.93 4.06 -2.87
N GLY A 18 11.08 3.09 -3.20
CA GLY A 18 10.62 2.77 -4.56
C GLY A 18 10.50 1.26 -4.78
N ASP A 19 11.49 0.51 -4.30
CA ASP A 19 11.59 -0.96 -4.36
C ASP A 19 11.87 -1.61 -2.98
N VAL A 20 11.53 -0.93 -1.89
CA VAL A 20 11.77 -1.45 -0.53
C VAL A 20 10.74 -2.52 -0.23
N VAL A 21 11.17 -3.76 -0.06
CA VAL A 21 10.28 -4.91 0.19
C VAL A 21 10.68 -5.75 1.41
N THR A 22 11.82 -5.44 2.03
CA THR A 22 12.35 -6.18 3.17
C THR A 22 12.60 -5.30 4.39
N ALA A 23 12.46 -5.91 5.56
CA ALA A 23 12.80 -5.30 6.85
C ALA A 23 14.26 -4.80 6.90
N ASN A 24 15.21 -5.54 6.31
CA ASN A 24 16.62 -5.15 6.34
C ASN A 24 16.89 -3.88 5.52
N GLN A 25 16.30 -3.77 4.32
CA GLN A 25 16.36 -2.55 3.52
C GLN A 25 15.78 -1.36 4.29
N ALA A 26 14.64 -1.54 4.95
CA ALA A 26 14.01 -0.51 5.75
C ALA A 26 14.95 -0.01 6.88
N ARG A 27 15.59 -0.91 7.63
CA ARG A 27 16.55 -0.53 8.68
C ARG A 27 17.71 0.29 8.16
N ILE A 28 18.26 -0.06 7.00
CA ILE A 28 19.38 0.67 6.39
C ILE A 28 18.95 2.09 6.02
N LEU A 29 17.76 2.27 5.46
CA LEU A 29 17.24 3.58 5.07
C LEU A 29 16.90 4.45 6.28
N ILE A 30 16.28 3.85 7.31
CA ILE A 30 15.99 4.54 8.58
C ILE A 30 17.29 4.99 9.25
N ALA A 31 18.30 4.10 9.33
CA ALA A 31 19.61 4.45 9.89
C ALA A 31 20.34 5.54 9.10
N ALA A 32 20.03 5.70 7.82
CA ALA A 32 20.52 6.78 6.97
C ALA A 32 19.73 8.10 7.13
N GLY A 33 18.75 8.16 8.03
CA GLY A 33 17.97 9.36 8.32
C GLY A 33 16.81 9.62 7.36
N ALA A 34 16.17 8.57 6.83
CA ALA A 34 14.93 8.72 6.09
C ALA A 34 13.75 9.08 7.02
N ASP A 35 12.96 10.09 6.64
CA ASP A 35 11.79 10.56 7.39
C ASP A 35 10.50 9.83 6.98
N GLY A 36 10.54 9.07 5.89
CA GLY A 36 9.45 8.20 5.44
C GLY A 36 9.96 7.10 4.52
N LEU A 37 9.20 6.02 4.39
CA LEU A 37 9.53 4.91 3.50
C LEU A 37 8.45 4.70 2.43
N ARG A 38 8.88 4.59 1.17
CA ARG A 38 8.01 4.15 0.06
C ARG A 38 8.22 2.66 -0.19
N VAL A 39 7.20 1.88 0.14
CA VAL A 39 7.20 0.41 0.12
C VAL A 39 6.41 -0.08 -1.07
N GLY A 40 7.08 -0.79 -1.95
CA GLY A 40 6.53 -1.19 -3.23
C GLY A 40 7.54 -1.98 -4.02
N ALA A 41 7.04 -2.76 -4.98
CA ALA A 41 7.81 -3.32 -6.09
C ALA A 41 6.80 -3.51 -7.24
N ARG A 42 7.23 -4.00 -8.41
CA ARG A 42 6.33 -4.34 -9.53
C ARG A 42 5.13 -5.24 -9.14
N ARG A 43 5.15 -5.87 -7.96
CA ARG A 43 4.02 -6.56 -7.32
C ARG A 43 3.96 -6.17 -5.85
N CYS A 44 2.82 -5.62 -5.40
CA CYS A 44 2.64 -5.27 -4.00
C CYS A 44 2.25 -6.53 -3.24
N GLN A 45 3.24 -7.21 -2.66
CA GLN A 45 2.94 -8.28 -1.73
C GLN A 45 2.54 -7.65 -0.41
N ALA A 46 1.30 -7.89 0.04
CA ALA A 46 0.81 -7.50 1.36
C ALA A 46 1.82 -7.77 2.50
N SER A 47 2.61 -8.83 2.35
CA SER A 47 3.70 -9.20 3.24
C SER A 47 4.84 -8.17 3.32
N ALA A 48 5.17 -7.48 2.22
CA ALA A 48 6.22 -6.46 2.19
C ALA A 48 5.79 -5.23 2.99
N VAL A 49 4.56 -4.74 2.75
CA VAL A 49 3.96 -3.63 3.51
C VAL A 49 3.97 -3.97 5.00
N TYR A 50 3.46 -5.14 5.38
CA TYR A 50 3.43 -5.57 6.77
C TYR A 50 4.83 -5.63 7.42
N LYS A 51 5.79 -6.31 6.78
CA LYS A 51 7.14 -6.49 7.32
C LYS A 51 7.90 -5.17 7.45
N VAL A 52 7.77 -4.27 6.47
CA VAL A 52 8.46 -2.98 6.50
C VAL A 52 7.77 -2.05 7.50
N ALA A 53 6.44 -1.99 7.51
CA ALA A 53 5.68 -1.20 8.48
C ALA A 53 5.98 -1.60 9.92
N ALA A 54 6.04 -2.91 10.22
CA ALA A 54 6.35 -3.38 11.57
C ALA A 54 7.74 -2.94 12.07
N VAL A 55 8.72 -2.79 11.17
CA VAL A 55 10.05 -2.28 11.51
C VAL A 55 10.06 -0.75 11.60
N ALA A 56 9.42 -0.08 10.65
CA ALA A 56 9.37 1.38 10.58
C ALA A 56 8.61 1.98 11.78
N ALA A 57 7.54 1.31 12.22
CA ALA A 57 6.77 1.69 13.40
C ALA A 57 7.61 1.74 14.69
N GLN A 58 8.62 0.86 14.83
CA GLN A 58 9.54 0.88 15.98
C GLN A 58 10.39 2.15 16.03
N SER A 59 10.59 2.81 14.88
CA SER A 59 11.35 4.05 14.75
C SER A 59 10.45 5.28 14.53
N GLY A 60 9.13 5.11 14.61
CA GLY A 60 8.17 6.20 14.33
C GLY A 60 8.17 6.69 12.88
N ILE A 61 8.72 5.93 11.94
CA ILE A 61 8.82 6.34 10.54
C ILE A 61 7.59 5.87 9.76
N PRO A 62 6.83 6.78 9.10
CA PRO A 62 5.65 6.43 8.33
C PRO A 62 5.99 5.62 7.06
N VAL A 63 5.06 4.75 6.67
CA VAL A 63 5.17 3.92 5.47
C VAL A 63 4.09 4.28 4.46
N MET A 64 4.52 4.60 3.24
CA MET A 64 3.64 4.76 2.08
C MET A 64 3.65 3.46 1.27
N ALA A 65 2.50 2.80 1.16
CA ALA A 65 2.36 1.62 0.30
C ALA A 65 2.14 2.05 -1.16
N ASP A 66 3.02 1.59 -2.04
CA ASP A 66 3.00 1.87 -3.47
C ASP A 66 3.01 0.55 -4.25
N GLY A 67 1.88 0.23 -4.87
CA GLY A 67 1.75 -0.99 -5.65
C GLY A 67 0.90 -0.80 -6.88
N VAL A 68 1.30 -1.47 -7.97
CA VAL A 68 0.48 -1.61 -9.19
C VAL A 68 -0.91 -2.20 -8.86
N ASP A 69 -0.98 -3.03 -7.82
CA ASP A 69 -2.21 -3.70 -7.42
C ASP A 69 -3.14 -2.82 -6.55
N ILE A 70 -2.75 -1.61 -6.10
CA ILE A 70 -3.62 -0.72 -5.31
C ILE A 70 -4.57 0.06 -6.24
N SER A 71 -5.42 -0.69 -6.95
CA SER A 71 -6.38 -0.18 -7.94
C SER A 71 -7.83 -0.25 -7.49
N LYS A 72 -8.09 -0.79 -6.29
CA LYS A 72 -9.46 -0.96 -5.76
C LYS A 72 -9.55 -0.44 -4.33
N PRO A 73 -10.71 0.11 -3.91
CA PRO A 73 -10.96 0.55 -2.54
C PRO A 73 -10.56 -0.47 -1.47
N GLY A 74 -10.86 -1.76 -1.70
CA GLY A 74 -10.50 -2.83 -0.78
C GLY A 74 -8.99 -3.08 -0.64
N HIS A 75 -8.20 -2.78 -1.68
CA HIS A 75 -6.73 -2.87 -1.61
C HIS A 75 -6.15 -1.72 -0.79
N VAL A 76 -6.72 -0.52 -0.94
CA VAL A 76 -6.38 0.65 -0.11
C VAL A 76 -6.61 0.33 1.36
N ALA A 77 -7.81 -0.15 1.70
CA ALA A 77 -8.12 -0.53 3.07
C ALA A 77 -7.18 -1.60 3.62
N LYS A 78 -6.90 -2.67 2.85
CA LYS A 78 -5.95 -3.71 3.28
C LYS A 78 -4.54 -3.17 3.51
N ALA A 79 -4.02 -2.32 2.61
CA ALA A 79 -2.67 -1.77 2.75
C ALA A 79 -2.54 -0.91 4.03
N LEU A 80 -3.53 -0.05 4.29
CA LEU A 80 -3.59 0.76 5.50
C LEU A 80 -3.67 -0.12 6.76
N LEU A 81 -4.56 -1.13 6.76
CA LEU A 81 -4.71 -2.05 7.88
C LEU A 81 -3.48 -2.91 8.16
N LEU A 82 -2.65 -3.18 7.14
CA LEU A 82 -1.40 -3.92 7.28
C LEU A 82 -0.24 -3.09 7.85
N GLY A 83 -0.46 -1.82 8.20
CA GLY A 83 0.53 -0.96 8.84
C GLY A 83 1.00 0.22 7.99
N ALA A 84 0.50 0.39 6.76
CA ALA A 84 0.82 1.60 5.99
C ALA A 84 0.16 2.83 6.61
N SER A 85 0.89 3.94 6.65
CA SER A 85 0.40 5.26 7.06
C SER A 85 -0.34 5.96 5.92
N SER A 86 0.06 5.68 4.68
CA SER A 86 -0.55 6.21 3.47
C SER A 86 -0.44 5.22 2.31
N VAL A 87 -1.22 5.45 1.26
CA VAL A 87 -1.18 4.66 0.02
C VAL A 87 -0.97 5.60 -1.16
N LEU A 88 -0.17 5.16 -2.14
CA LEU A 88 -0.04 5.85 -3.41
C LEU A 88 -1.04 5.26 -4.40
N ILE A 89 -2.07 6.03 -4.75
CA ILE A 89 -3.05 5.66 -5.77
C ILE A 89 -2.53 6.15 -7.11
N LYS A 90 -2.27 5.23 -8.05
CA LYS A 90 -1.85 5.54 -9.41
C LYS A 90 -3.04 5.51 -10.35
N SER A 91 -3.12 6.46 -11.28
CA SER A 91 -4.09 6.38 -12.39
C SER A 91 -3.74 5.17 -13.27
N ARG A 92 -4.76 4.45 -13.78
CA ARG A 92 -4.59 3.36 -14.75
C ARG A 92 -4.02 3.81 -16.11
N ALA A 93 -3.74 5.10 -16.29
CA ALA A 93 -3.21 5.68 -17.52
C ALA A 93 -1.69 5.55 -17.73
N THR A 94 -0.99 4.63 -17.06
CA THR A 94 0.45 4.39 -17.32
C THR A 94 0.72 2.95 -17.73
N GLY A 95 0.22 2.60 -18.92
CA GLY A 95 0.99 1.78 -19.86
C GLY A 95 2.27 2.55 -20.21
N GLY A 96 3.40 1.86 -20.26
CA GLY A 96 4.72 2.49 -20.17
C GLY A 96 5.12 3.41 -21.31
N ALA A 97 6.06 4.30 -20.97
CA ALA A 97 7.04 4.99 -21.83
C ALA A 97 6.51 5.85 -22.98
N ASP A 98 6.79 7.16 -22.90
CA ASP A 98 7.19 8.02 -24.04
C ASP A 98 6.36 7.99 -25.33
N HIS A 99 5.07 7.64 -25.28
CA HIS A 99 4.22 7.71 -26.46
C HIS A 99 2.91 8.42 -26.19
N GLU A 100 2.58 9.27 -27.16
CA GLU A 100 1.47 10.20 -27.24
C GLU A 100 0.14 9.57 -26.84
N ALA A 101 -0.69 10.43 -26.25
CA ALA A 101 -2.02 10.11 -25.77
C ALA A 101 -2.81 9.27 -26.78
N ASP A 102 -3.40 8.18 -26.29
CA ASP A 102 -4.57 7.61 -26.94
C ASP A 102 -5.63 7.32 -25.88
N ASP A 103 -6.86 7.69 -26.22
CA ASP A 103 -8.05 7.75 -25.38
C ASP A 103 -8.22 6.50 -24.51
N GLN A 104 -7.79 6.57 -23.24
CA GLN A 104 -8.08 5.53 -22.26
C GLN A 104 -8.77 6.13 -21.07
N VAL A 105 -10.03 5.69 -20.90
CA VAL A 105 -10.95 5.93 -19.78
C VAL A 105 -10.21 6.47 -18.57
N VAL A 106 -10.30 7.79 -18.38
CA VAL A 106 -9.96 8.44 -17.11
C VAL A 106 -10.99 7.91 -16.11
N GLU A 107 -10.69 6.76 -15.52
CA GLU A 107 -11.44 6.26 -14.38
C GLU A 107 -11.41 7.39 -13.35
N ASN A 108 -12.59 7.89 -12.98
CA ASN A 108 -12.74 9.15 -12.27
C ASN A 108 -12.00 9.04 -10.92
N GLN A 109 -10.80 9.61 -10.83
CA GLN A 109 -9.90 9.37 -9.69
C GLN A 109 -10.52 9.87 -8.37
N GLU A 110 -11.39 10.88 -8.46
CA GLU A 110 -12.15 11.39 -7.34
C GLU A 110 -13.12 10.34 -6.79
N GLU A 111 -13.80 9.60 -7.66
CA GLU A 111 -14.73 8.54 -7.30
C GLU A 111 -14.01 7.37 -6.61
N LEU A 112 -12.89 6.92 -7.17
CA LEU A 112 -12.06 5.89 -6.54
C LEU A 112 -11.56 6.32 -5.14
N MET A 113 -11.20 7.59 -5.00
CA MET A 113 -10.74 8.13 -3.72
C MET A 113 -11.87 8.19 -2.69
N LEU A 114 -13.06 8.62 -3.09
CA LEU A 114 -14.25 8.66 -2.22
C LEU A 114 -14.65 7.25 -1.78
N ASP A 115 -14.70 6.31 -2.72
CA ASP A 115 -15.00 4.90 -2.44
C ASP A 115 -13.95 4.26 -1.52
N ALA A 116 -12.67 4.52 -1.78
CA ALA A 116 -11.58 4.08 -0.92
C ALA A 116 -11.76 4.62 0.51
N MET A 117 -12.09 5.90 0.67
CA MET A 117 -12.33 6.50 1.97
C MET A 117 -13.52 5.88 2.69
N GLU A 118 -14.63 5.62 2.01
CA GLU A 118 -15.80 4.99 2.64
C GLU A 118 -15.50 3.54 3.05
N VAL A 119 -14.80 2.78 2.20
CA VAL A 119 -14.39 1.40 2.53
C VAL A 119 -13.41 1.39 3.70
N VAL A 120 -12.48 2.34 3.79
CA VAL A 120 -11.57 2.48 4.94
C VAL A 120 -12.35 2.78 6.21
N LYS A 121 -13.24 3.78 6.21
CA LYS A 121 -14.08 4.12 7.36
C LYS A 121 -14.92 2.93 7.82
N ARG A 122 -15.55 2.22 6.88
CA ARG A 122 -16.33 1.02 7.16
C ARG A 122 -15.49 -0.11 7.75
N SER A 123 -14.29 -0.30 7.22
CA SER A 123 -13.35 -1.32 7.71
C SER A 123 -12.90 -1.01 9.15
N LEU A 124 -12.56 0.25 9.46
CA LEU A 124 -12.22 0.66 10.82
C LEU A 124 -13.37 0.41 11.81
N ARG A 125 -14.61 0.74 11.41
CA ARG A 125 -15.82 0.44 12.20
C ARG A 125 -15.96 -1.06 12.48
N TRP A 126 -15.77 -1.92 11.46
CA TRP A 126 -15.83 -3.37 11.62
C TRP A 126 -14.76 -3.93 12.55
N LEU A 127 -13.58 -3.32 12.59
CA LEU A 127 -12.50 -3.71 13.50
C LEU A 127 -12.66 -3.15 14.92
N GLY A 128 -13.68 -2.31 15.16
CA GLY A 128 -13.81 -1.57 16.42
C GLY A 128 -12.66 -0.59 16.65
N ALA A 129 -12.02 -0.11 15.58
CA ALA A 129 -10.93 0.85 15.64
C ALA A 129 -11.48 2.28 15.45
N SER A 130 -11.09 3.19 16.35
CA SER A 130 -11.48 4.60 16.28
C SER A 130 -10.59 5.42 15.33
N SER A 131 -9.41 4.91 15.00
CA SER A 131 -8.43 5.55 14.14
C SER A 131 -7.57 4.51 13.44
N LEU A 132 -6.81 4.94 12.42
CA LEU A 132 -5.82 4.09 11.76
C LEU A 132 -4.74 3.62 12.75
N GLU A 133 -4.31 4.50 13.65
CA GLU A 133 -3.35 4.17 14.71
C GLU A 133 -3.91 3.07 15.65
N SER A 134 -5.16 3.20 16.08
CA SER A 134 -5.82 2.16 16.90
C SER A 134 -5.92 0.83 16.14
N ALA A 135 -6.16 0.86 14.83
CA ALA A 135 -6.14 -0.34 14.00
C ALA A 135 -4.75 -0.98 13.91
N HIS A 136 -3.69 -0.17 13.79
CA HIS A 136 -2.30 -0.65 13.82
C HIS A 136 -1.93 -1.26 15.17
N GLN A 137 -2.38 -0.68 16.28
CA GLN A 137 -2.20 -1.26 17.61
C GLN A 137 -2.90 -2.64 17.72
N ARG A 138 -4.14 -2.74 17.23
CA ARG A 138 -4.91 -4.00 17.19
C ARG A 138 -4.28 -5.08 16.32
N LEU A 139 -3.61 -4.69 15.23
CA LEU A 139 -2.84 -5.61 14.40
C LEU A 139 -1.70 -6.27 15.19
N HIS A 140 -1.08 -5.55 16.12
CA HIS A 140 0.02 -6.06 16.95
C HIS A 140 -0.47 -6.76 18.23
N SER A 141 -1.69 -6.45 18.72
CA SER A 141 -2.23 -6.97 19.99
C SER A 141 -2.79 -8.39 19.94
N GLN A 142 -2.63 -9.13 18.84
CA GLN A 142 -3.22 -10.47 18.58
C GLN A 142 -4.77 -10.52 18.56
N ASP A 143 -5.46 -9.39 18.78
CA ASP A 143 -6.93 -9.31 18.71
C ASP A 143 -7.42 -9.42 17.26
N LEU A 144 -6.65 -8.88 16.32
CA LEU A 144 -6.96 -8.94 14.89
C LEU A 144 -6.45 -10.25 14.28
N ARG A 145 -7.36 -11.02 13.68
CA ARG A 145 -7.03 -12.26 12.95
C ARG A 145 -7.24 -12.08 11.46
N LEU A 146 -6.32 -12.63 10.67
CA LEU A 146 -6.41 -12.65 9.21
C LEU A 146 -6.53 -14.10 8.74
N GLU A 147 -7.46 -14.35 7.83
CA GLU A 147 -7.61 -15.64 7.17
C GLU A 147 -7.07 -15.58 5.74
N LEU A 148 -6.30 -16.60 5.36
CA LEU A 148 -5.86 -16.80 4.00
C LEU A 148 -6.93 -17.58 3.24
N VAL A 149 -7.56 -16.93 2.27
CA VAL A 149 -8.56 -17.56 1.41
C VAL A 149 -7.84 -18.18 0.21
N THR A 150 -7.85 -19.51 0.13
CA THR A 150 -7.43 -20.23 -1.07
C THR A 150 -8.53 -20.17 -2.12
N LEU A 151 -8.19 -19.84 -3.36
CA LEU A 151 -9.10 -20.05 -4.48
C LEU A 151 -9.19 -21.55 -4.71
N ASP A 152 -10.37 -22.12 -4.50
CA ASP A 152 -10.67 -23.47 -4.99
C ASP A 152 -10.44 -23.48 -6.51
N THR A 153 -9.72 -24.48 -7.00
CA THR A 153 -9.33 -24.62 -8.41
C THR A 153 -10.57 -24.55 -9.31
N GLN A 154 -11.71 -25.11 -8.84
CA GLN A 154 -12.99 -25.03 -9.53
C GLN A 154 -13.52 -23.60 -9.69
N ARG A 155 -13.45 -22.78 -8.63
CA ARG A 155 -13.89 -21.37 -8.67
C ARG A 155 -13.01 -20.53 -9.59
N LYS A 156 -11.72 -20.88 -9.69
CA LYS A 156 -10.77 -20.20 -10.60
C LYS A 156 -11.09 -20.51 -12.06
N GLU A 157 -11.45 -21.75 -12.37
CA GLU A 157 -11.92 -22.16 -13.70
C GLU A 157 -13.28 -21.53 -14.04
N GLU A 158 -14.22 -21.49 -13.10
CA GLU A 158 -15.51 -20.80 -13.26
C GLU A 158 -15.33 -19.30 -13.52
N LEU A 159 -14.46 -18.64 -12.76
CA LEU A 159 -14.18 -17.21 -12.94
C LEU A 159 -13.47 -16.94 -14.28
N MET A 160 -12.62 -17.85 -14.75
CA MET A 160 -12.01 -17.77 -16.07
C MET A 160 -13.04 -18.01 -17.19
N ARG A 161 -13.96 -18.97 -17.02
CA ARG A 161 -15.06 -19.21 -17.97
C ARG A 161 -16.03 -18.03 -18.06
N LEU A 162 -16.42 -17.45 -16.93
CA LEU A 162 -17.31 -16.28 -16.88
C LEU A 162 -16.69 -15.03 -17.51
N LYS A 163 -15.37 -14.86 -17.39
CA LYS A 163 -14.65 -13.78 -18.08
C LYS A 163 -14.49 -14.02 -19.58
N ALA A 164 -14.41 -15.28 -19.99
CA ALA A 164 -14.31 -15.65 -21.41
C ALA A 164 -15.67 -15.57 -22.13
N SER A 165 -16.80 -15.68 -21.43
CA SER A 165 -18.15 -15.55 -22.01
C SER A 165 -18.69 -14.11 -22.04
N ALA A 166 -17.96 -13.15 -21.50
CA ALA A 166 -18.34 -11.73 -21.44
C ALA A 166 -17.72 -10.89 -22.59
N PHE A 167 -17.14 -11.55 -23.60
CA PHE A 167 -16.63 -10.99 -24.85
C PHE A 167 -17.16 -11.78 -26.03
#